data_AF-A0A9X4AE57-F1
#
_entry.id   AF-A0A9X4AE57-F1
#
_cell.length_a   1.000
_cell.length_b   1.000
_cell.length_c   1.000
_cell.angle_alpha   90.00
_cell.angle_beta   90.00
_cell.angle_gamma   90.00
#
_symmetry.space_group_name_H-M   'P 1'
#
loop_
_entity.id
_entity.type
_entity.pdbx_description
1 polymer ?
#
loop_
_entity_poly.entity_id
_entity_poly.type
_entity_poly.pdbx_seq_one_letter_code
_entity_poly.pdbx_strand_id
1 'polypeptide(L)'
;MRLIGKVTTIIACLLITFGVSGQSIVSAGSSEEYVVKVGEQYYSYNAEDLQESFLDYTYGGGSSSLYLDFKSKRVSGDFHAIMNVSGKYISYKAIENAFLNDQDNFSLTNYMNSEKAQKATMPSRITSVYADNSGAVQTTTIQIDNGIVPEVINIY
;
A
#
# COMPACT_ATOMS: atom_id res chain seq x y z
N MET A 1 -14.67 -4.57 -26.97
CA MET A 1 -13.89 -3.56 -26.21
C MET A 1 -14.74 -3.08 -25.05
N ARG A 2 -14.50 -3.57 -23.82
CA ARG A 2 -14.93 -2.99 -22.51
C ARG A 2 -14.57 -3.97 -21.37
N LEU A 3 -13.28 -4.03 -21.03
CA LEU A 3 -12.77 -4.64 -19.80
C LEU A 3 -12.07 -3.61 -18.89
N ILE A 4 -12.13 -2.33 -19.24
CA ILE A 4 -11.42 -1.25 -18.54
C ILE A 4 -12.17 -0.82 -17.25
N GLY A 5 -13.44 -1.20 -17.09
CA GLY A 5 -14.27 -0.79 -15.96
C GLY A 5 -14.25 -1.70 -14.73
N LYS A 6 -13.68 -2.93 -14.81
CA LYS A 6 -13.68 -3.89 -13.69
C LYS A 6 -12.39 -3.87 -12.87
N VAL A 7 -11.27 -3.43 -13.46
CA VAL A 7 -9.97 -3.38 -12.76
C VAL A 7 -9.93 -2.26 -11.73
N THR A 8 -10.64 -1.15 -11.97
CA THR A 8 -10.76 -0.05 -10.99
C THR A 8 -11.55 -0.46 -9.72
N THR A 9 -12.35 -1.52 -9.79
CA THR A 9 -13.19 -2.00 -8.68
C THR A 9 -12.41 -2.80 -7.63
N ILE A 10 -11.27 -3.39 -7.98
CA ILE A 10 -10.49 -4.22 -7.04
C ILE A 10 -9.92 -3.37 -5.89
N ILE A 11 -9.52 -2.13 -6.16
CA ILE A 11 -8.98 -1.21 -5.14
C ILE A 11 -10.08 -0.75 -4.18
N ALA A 12 -11.29 -0.51 -4.68
CA ALA A 12 -12.41 -0.10 -3.83
C ALA A 12 -12.88 -1.23 -2.91
N CYS A 13 -12.80 -2.49 -3.35
CA CYS A 13 -13.17 -3.64 -2.50
C CYS A 13 -12.08 -4.04 -1.49
N LEU A 14 -10.80 -3.80 -1.77
CA LEU A 14 -9.71 -4.09 -0.82
C LEU A 14 -9.73 -3.17 0.43
N LEU A 15 -10.25 -1.95 0.31
CA LEU A 15 -10.25 -0.94 1.37
C LEU A 15 -11.45 -1.04 2.35
N ILE A 16 -12.31 -2.05 2.24
CA ILE A 16 -13.58 -2.12 3.00
C ILE A 16 -13.52 -3.07 4.22
N THR A 17 -12.43 -3.79 4.47
CA THR A 17 -12.41 -4.82 5.52
C THR A 17 -11.39 -4.60 6.63
N PHE A 18 -11.36 -3.44 7.30
CA PHE A 18 -10.84 -3.38 8.67
C PHE A 18 -11.70 -2.43 9.52
N GLY A 19 -12.32 -3.02 10.55
CA GLY A 19 -13.17 -2.33 11.51
C GLY A 19 -12.33 -1.56 12.52
N VAL A 20 -12.73 -0.30 12.71
CA VAL A 20 -12.47 0.61 13.82
C VAL A 20 -11.76 0.05 15.07
N SER A 21 -10.63 0.65 15.41
CA SER A 21 -10.46 1.27 16.74
C SER A 21 -9.28 2.24 16.70
N GLY A 22 -9.57 3.54 16.82
CA GLY A 22 -8.54 4.56 16.84
C GLY A 22 -7.63 4.41 18.06
N GLN A 23 -6.32 4.47 17.81
CA GLN A 23 -5.32 5.10 18.67
C GLN A 23 -4.18 5.62 17.78
N SER A 24 -3.94 6.92 17.83
CA SER A 24 -2.71 7.52 17.34
C SER A 24 -1.55 7.04 18.20
N ILE A 25 -0.54 6.42 17.57
CA ILE A 25 0.91 6.53 17.79
C ILE A 25 1.54 5.41 16.96
N VAL A 26 2.40 5.83 16.04
CA VAL A 26 3.24 5.01 15.18
C VAL A 26 3.94 3.92 16.02
N SER A 27 3.53 2.67 15.82
CA SER A 27 4.32 1.51 16.20
C SER A 27 5.15 1.12 14.98
N ALA A 28 6.45 1.37 15.04
CA ALA A 28 7.42 0.75 14.14
C ALA A 28 7.37 -0.76 14.37
N GLY A 29 6.51 -1.45 13.63
CA GLY A 29 6.26 -2.87 13.82
C GLY A 29 5.05 -3.33 13.04
N SER A 30 5.24 -3.54 11.73
CA SER A 30 4.38 -4.34 10.86
C SER A 30 2.99 -3.80 10.48
N SER A 31 2.91 -2.65 9.80
CA SER A 31 1.72 -2.28 9.02
C SER A 31 1.92 -2.57 7.54
N GLU A 32 0.84 -2.93 6.84
CA GLU A 32 0.89 -3.11 5.39
C GLU A 32 1.10 -1.75 4.70
N GLU A 33 1.86 -1.72 3.62
CA GLU A 33 2.12 -0.50 2.86
C GLU A 33 1.84 -0.69 1.37
N TYR A 34 1.28 0.32 0.73
CA TYR A 34 1.13 0.38 -0.72
C TYR A 34 2.27 1.16 -1.36
N VAL A 35 2.95 0.55 -2.33
CA VAL A 35 4.02 1.20 -3.08
C VAL A 35 3.55 1.58 -4.48
N VAL A 36 3.64 2.86 -4.80
CA VAL A 36 3.43 3.41 -6.15
C VAL A 36 4.78 3.78 -6.76
N LYS A 37 5.03 3.33 -7.99
CA LYS A 37 6.22 3.68 -8.75
C LYS A 37 5.89 4.75 -9.79
N VAL A 38 6.56 5.90 -9.71
CA VAL A 38 6.45 7.00 -10.68
C VAL A 38 7.83 7.21 -11.33
N GLY A 39 7.98 6.79 -12.59
CA GLY A 39 9.29 6.76 -13.24
C GLY A 39 10.27 5.87 -12.47
N GLU A 40 11.35 6.45 -11.95
CA GLU A 40 12.36 5.74 -11.13
C GLU A 40 12.13 5.89 -9.62
N GLN A 41 11.12 6.67 -9.22
CA GLN A 41 10.82 6.95 -7.81
C GLN A 41 9.75 6.01 -7.28
N TYR A 42 9.86 5.65 -6.00
CA TYR A 42 8.96 4.73 -5.30
C TYR A 42 8.43 5.40 -4.05
N TYR A 43 7.10 5.43 -3.93
CA TYR A 43 6.39 6.09 -2.86
C TYR A 43 5.58 5.07 -2.08
N SER A 44 5.80 4.99 -0.78
CA SER A 44 5.10 4.08 0.11
C SER A 44 4.10 4.82 0.97
N TYR A 45 2.94 4.23 1.15
CA TYR A 45 1.83 4.76 1.92
C TYR A 45 1.37 3.67 2.88
N ASN A 46 1.29 3.98 4.17
CA ASN A 46 0.66 3.09 5.12
C ASN A 46 -0.79 2.81 4.70
N ALA A 47 -1.20 1.54 4.72
CA ALA A 47 -2.51 1.11 4.23
C ALA A 47 -3.67 1.67 5.07
N GLU A 48 -3.51 1.73 6.40
CA GLU A 48 -4.52 2.22 7.34
C GLU A 48 -4.71 3.73 7.17
N ASP A 49 -3.61 4.50 7.21
CA ASP A 49 -3.63 5.96 7.02
C ASP A 49 -4.25 6.34 5.67
N LEU A 50 -3.94 5.55 4.62
CA LEU A 50 -4.49 5.77 3.30
C LEU A 50 -5.98 5.42 3.22
N GLN A 51 -6.43 4.39 3.93
CA GLN A 51 -7.85 4.03 4.02
C GLN A 51 -8.63 5.12 4.74
N GLU A 52 -8.16 5.59 5.90
CA GLU A 52 -8.78 6.70 6.62
C GLU A 52 -8.84 7.95 5.74
N SER A 53 -7.73 8.29 5.09
CA SER A 53 -7.64 9.42 4.16
C SER A 53 -8.58 9.29 2.95
N PHE A 54 -8.81 8.08 2.44
CA PHE A 54 -9.78 7.82 1.38
C PHE A 54 -11.22 8.05 1.85
N LEU A 55 -11.55 7.61 3.07
CA LEU A 55 -12.87 7.83 3.67
C LEU A 55 -13.10 9.33 3.91
N ASP A 56 -12.11 10.04 4.44
CA ASP A 56 -12.17 11.49 4.63
C ASP A 56 -12.31 12.24 3.31
N TYR A 57 -11.61 11.82 2.26
CA TYR A 57 -11.81 12.39 0.92
C TYR A 57 -13.23 12.12 0.41
N THR A 58 -13.75 10.90 0.58
CA THR A 58 -15.02 10.47 -0.02
C THR A 58 -16.23 11.06 0.71
N TYR A 59 -16.18 11.11 2.04
CA TYR A 59 -17.30 11.50 2.90
C TYR A 59 -17.11 12.85 3.59
N GLY A 60 -15.86 13.31 3.74
CA GLY A 60 -15.50 14.60 4.34
C GLY A 60 -15.41 15.76 3.35
N GLY A 61 -15.83 15.58 2.09
CA GLY A 61 -15.92 16.67 1.11
C GLY A 61 -14.68 16.86 0.22
N GLY A 62 -13.84 15.84 0.06
CA GLY A 62 -12.78 15.83 -0.95
C GLY A 62 -11.44 16.44 -0.53
N SER A 63 -11.19 16.62 0.76
CA SER A 63 -10.07 17.44 1.26
C SER A 63 -8.86 16.68 1.82
N SER A 64 -8.82 15.34 1.78
CA SER A 64 -7.65 14.63 2.32
C SER A 64 -6.42 14.79 1.42
N SER A 65 -5.42 15.51 1.93
CA SER A 65 -4.15 15.76 1.24
C SER A 65 -3.38 14.47 0.94
N LEU A 66 -3.37 13.51 1.87
CA LEU A 66 -2.66 12.24 1.69
C LEU A 66 -3.29 11.41 0.57
N TYR A 67 -4.63 11.31 0.55
CA TYR A 67 -5.31 10.60 -0.53
C TYR A 67 -5.16 11.31 -1.87
N LEU A 68 -5.22 12.65 -1.91
CA LEU A 68 -5.00 13.42 -3.12
C LEU A 68 -3.59 13.22 -3.68
N ASP A 69 -2.58 13.23 -2.81
CA ASP A 69 -1.20 12.94 -3.18
C ASP A 69 -1.06 11.53 -3.76
N PHE A 70 -1.53 10.51 -3.03
CA PHE A 70 -1.56 9.12 -3.50
C PHE A 70 -2.27 8.97 -4.85
N LYS A 71 -3.47 9.56 -4.98
CA LYS A 71 -4.26 9.54 -6.21
C LYS A 71 -3.49 10.14 -7.38
N SER A 72 -2.79 11.25 -7.17
CA SER A 72 -1.99 11.89 -8.23
C SER A 72 -0.80 11.03 -8.67
N LYS A 73 -0.10 10.38 -7.74
CA LYS A 73 1.01 9.48 -8.04
C LYS A 73 0.55 8.21 -8.73
N ARG A 74 -0.60 7.66 -8.32
CA ARG A 74 -1.22 6.51 -8.97
C ARG A 74 -1.71 6.82 -10.38
N VAL A 75 -2.11 8.06 -10.68
CA VAL A 75 -2.45 8.46 -12.05
C VAL A 75 -1.22 8.59 -12.94
N SER A 76 -0.08 8.97 -12.37
CA SER A 76 1.18 9.19 -13.08
C SER A 76 2.14 8.01 -13.06
N GLY A 77 1.79 6.94 -12.35
CA GLY A 77 2.64 5.77 -12.10
C GLY A 77 1.85 4.49 -11.94
N ASP A 78 2.51 3.45 -11.46
CA ASP A 78 1.97 2.11 -11.34
C ASP A 78 1.90 1.66 -9.88
N PHE A 79 0.87 0.89 -9.53
CA PHE A 79 0.92 0.07 -8.32
C PHE A 79 2.02 -0.98 -8.48
N HIS A 80 3.05 -0.87 -7.66
CA HIS A 80 4.27 -1.66 -7.80
C HIS A 80 4.30 -2.84 -6.84
N ALA A 81 4.04 -2.57 -5.56
CA ALA A 81 4.12 -3.57 -4.51
C ALA A 81 3.15 -3.30 -3.35
N ILE A 82 2.89 -4.34 -2.58
CA ILE A 82 2.29 -4.25 -1.25
C ILE A 82 3.29 -4.86 -0.26
N MET A 83 3.65 -4.12 0.78
CA MET A 83 4.42 -4.66 1.90
C MET A 83 3.48 -5.45 2.81
N ASN A 84 3.81 -6.70 3.12
CA ASN A 84 3.08 -7.42 4.16
C ASN A 84 3.56 -7.01 5.56
N VAL A 85 2.83 -7.45 6.58
CA VAL A 85 3.20 -7.26 7.99
C VAL A 85 4.61 -7.76 8.32
N SER A 86 5.14 -8.78 7.64
CA SER A 86 6.53 -9.23 7.82
C SER A 86 7.58 -8.34 7.15
N GLY A 87 7.20 -7.17 6.61
CA GLY A 87 8.10 -6.24 5.94
C GLY A 87 8.51 -6.67 4.52
N LYS A 88 7.89 -7.71 3.94
CA LYS A 88 8.21 -8.19 2.59
C LYS A 88 7.38 -7.45 1.55
N TYR A 89 8.05 -6.83 0.57
CA TYR A 89 7.37 -6.24 -0.58
C TYR A 89 6.99 -7.30 -1.62
N ILE A 90 5.68 -7.52 -1.80
CA ILE A 90 5.10 -8.46 -2.76
C ILE A 90 4.66 -7.71 -4.02
N SER A 91 4.96 -8.23 -5.19
CA SER A 91 4.62 -7.59 -6.47
C SER A 91 3.11 -7.47 -6.65
N TYR A 92 2.63 -6.25 -6.91
CA TYR A 92 1.22 -6.00 -7.17
C TYR A 92 0.73 -6.76 -8.40
N LYS A 93 1.52 -6.77 -9.48
CA LYS A 93 1.22 -7.55 -10.70
C LYS A 93 1.08 -9.05 -10.42
N ALA A 94 1.87 -9.60 -9.50
CA ALA A 94 1.77 -11.01 -9.14
C ALA A 94 0.50 -11.29 -8.32
N ILE A 95 0.13 -10.37 -7.43
CA ILE A 95 -1.15 -10.38 -6.70
C ILE A 95 -2.32 -10.34 -7.69
N GLU A 96 -2.31 -9.41 -8.66
CA GLU A 96 -3.36 -9.31 -9.68
C GLU A 96 -3.49 -10.61 -10.48
N ASN A 97 -2.37 -11.19 -10.91
CA ASN A 97 -2.39 -12.46 -11.64
C ASN A 97 -2.93 -13.61 -10.79
N ALA A 98 -2.54 -13.68 -9.52
CA ALA A 98 -3.04 -14.70 -8.60
C ALA A 98 -4.55 -14.53 -8.35
N PHE A 99 -5.01 -13.29 -8.17
CA PHE A 99 -6.43 -12.97 -8.05
C PHE A 99 -7.21 -13.36 -9.31
N LEU A 100 -6.70 -13.05 -10.51
CA LEU A 100 -7.38 -13.41 -11.76
C LEU A 100 -7.49 -14.93 -11.98
N ASN A 101 -6.54 -15.69 -11.43
CA ASN A 101 -6.51 -17.16 -11.54
C ASN A 101 -7.43 -17.85 -10.53
N ASP A 102 -7.56 -17.32 -9.31
CA ASP A 102 -8.30 -17.98 -8.21
C ASP A 102 -9.64 -17.29 -7.87
N GLN A 103 -9.84 -16.07 -8.37
CA GLN A 103 -11.04 -15.21 -8.28
C GLN A 103 -11.75 -15.31 -6.93
N ASP A 104 -12.81 -16.11 -6.86
CA ASP A 104 -13.71 -16.23 -5.71
C ASP A 104 -13.03 -16.84 -4.47
N ASN A 105 -11.93 -17.59 -4.64
CA ASN A 105 -11.19 -18.20 -3.53
C ASN A 105 -9.91 -17.43 -3.16
N PHE A 106 -9.63 -16.32 -3.85
CA PHE A 106 -8.40 -15.59 -3.60
C PHE A 106 -8.45 -14.89 -2.23
N SER A 107 -7.48 -15.22 -1.38
CA SER A 107 -7.19 -14.48 -0.15
C SER A 107 -5.86 -13.75 -0.30
N LEU A 108 -5.91 -12.42 -0.26
CA LEU A 108 -4.73 -11.57 -0.35
C LEU A 108 -3.72 -11.89 0.76
N THR A 109 -4.19 -11.94 2.01
CA THR A 109 -3.36 -12.25 3.18
C THR A 109 -2.71 -13.62 3.05
N ASN A 110 -3.46 -14.64 2.61
CA ASN A 110 -2.89 -15.98 2.43
C ASN A 110 -1.85 -15.98 1.30
N TYR A 111 -2.14 -15.32 0.18
CA TYR A 111 -1.19 -15.22 -0.93
C TYR A 111 0.10 -14.55 -0.48
N MET A 112 0.02 -13.35 0.11
CA MET A 112 1.17 -12.54 0.54
C MET A 112 2.06 -13.23 1.57
N ASN A 113 1.50 -14.14 2.36
CA ASN A 113 2.24 -14.93 3.35
C ASN A 113 2.70 -16.31 2.83
N SER A 114 2.33 -16.68 1.61
CA SER A 114 2.69 -17.97 1.01
C SER A 114 4.06 -17.95 0.32
N GLU A 115 4.63 -19.13 0.11
CA GLU A 115 5.85 -19.29 -0.71
C GLU A 115 5.63 -18.95 -2.19
N LYS A 116 4.37 -18.91 -2.65
CA LYS A 116 4.01 -18.55 -4.02
C LYS A 116 4.01 -17.03 -4.25
N ALA A 117 4.08 -16.22 -3.19
CA ALA A 117 4.16 -14.78 -3.32
C ALA A 117 5.45 -14.36 -4.00
N GLN A 118 5.32 -13.68 -5.12
CA GLN A 118 6.47 -13.15 -5.84
C GLN A 118 6.89 -11.83 -5.22
N LYS A 119 8.15 -11.76 -4.78
CA LYS A 119 8.76 -10.52 -4.29
C LYS A 119 8.85 -9.47 -5.39
N ALA A 120 8.58 -8.22 -5.04
CA ALA A 120 8.82 -7.09 -5.93
C ALA A 120 10.31 -6.76 -6.01
N THR A 121 10.78 -6.29 -7.17
CA THR A 121 12.09 -5.65 -7.29
C THR A 121 12.01 -4.25 -6.68
N MET A 122 12.76 -4.01 -5.60
CA MET A 122 12.76 -2.73 -4.89
C MET A 122 14.12 -2.04 -4.98
N PRO A 123 14.18 -0.70 -5.06
CA PRO A 123 15.45 0.03 -4.88
C PRO A 123 15.91 -0.06 -3.43
N SER A 124 17.17 0.31 -3.16
CA SER A 124 17.70 0.37 -1.79
C SER A 124 17.11 1.49 -0.93
N ARG A 125 16.40 2.44 -1.54
CA ARG A 125 15.75 3.57 -0.88
C ARG A 125 14.43 3.92 -1.54
N ILE A 126 13.42 4.19 -0.72
CA ILE A 126 12.09 4.64 -1.16
C ILE A 126 11.63 5.82 -0.31
N THR A 127 10.60 6.53 -0.77
CA THR A 127 9.99 7.65 -0.05
C THR A 127 8.73 7.16 0.66
N SER A 128 8.71 7.18 1.98
CA SER A 128 7.46 7.04 2.74
C SER A 128 6.73 8.37 2.79
N VAL A 129 5.43 8.33 2.55
CA VAL A 129 4.55 9.49 2.49
C VAL A 129 3.46 9.31 3.54
N TYR A 130 3.31 10.30 4.41
CA TYR A 130 2.36 10.29 5.52
C TYR A 130 1.76 11.68 5.73
N ALA A 131 0.65 11.76 6.46
CA ALA A 131 0.10 13.03 6.92
C ALA A 131 0.58 13.32 8.35
N ASP A 132 0.97 14.56 8.64
CA ASP A 132 1.17 14.99 10.03
C ASP A 132 -0.16 15.31 10.72
N ASN A 133 -0.09 15.68 12.00
CA ASN A 133 -1.29 16.01 12.81
C ASN A 133 -2.10 17.20 12.26
N SER A 134 -1.57 17.98 11.33
CA SER A 134 -2.29 19.07 10.66
C SER A 134 -2.96 18.63 9.35
N GLY A 135 -2.78 17.37 8.95
CA GLY A 135 -3.24 16.83 7.66
C GLY A 135 -2.35 17.24 6.48
N ALA A 136 -1.18 17.82 6.74
CA ALA A 136 -0.22 18.17 5.71
C ALA A 136 0.63 16.94 5.34
N VAL A 137 0.89 16.77 4.04
CA VAL A 137 1.70 15.67 3.54
C VAL A 137 3.17 15.91 3.85
N GLN A 138 3.79 14.93 4.48
CA GLN A 138 5.20 14.86 4.80
C GLN A 138 5.84 13.64 4.13
N THR A 139 7.16 13.67 4.02
CA THR A 139 7.91 12.54 3.47
C THR A 139 9.16 12.22 4.27
N THR A 140 9.48 10.93 4.37
CA THR A 140 10.75 10.45 4.89
C THR A 140 11.36 9.41 3.95
N THR A 141 12.65 9.12 4.08
CA THR A 141 13.33 8.08 3.30
C THR A 141 13.41 6.79 4.10
N ILE A 142 12.92 5.68 3.54
CA ILE A 142 13.10 4.34 4.09
C ILE A 142 14.25 3.66 3.35
N GLN A 143 15.15 3.03 4.10
CA GLN A 143 16.15 2.12 3.53
C GLN A 143 15.58 0.72 3.41
N ILE A 144 15.77 0.11 2.25
CA ILE A 144 15.38 -1.27 1.98
C ILE A 144 16.65 -2.10 1.79
N ASP A 145 16.76 -3.17 2.55
CA ASP A 145 17.79 -4.17 2.37
C ASP A 145 17.15 -5.45 1.81
N ASN A 146 17.57 -5.88 0.61
CA ASN A 146 17.07 -7.10 -0.04
C ASN A 146 15.53 -7.21 -0.15
N GLY A 147 14.82 -6.09 -0.30
CA GLY A 147 13.35 -6.07 -0.38
C GLY A 147 12.64 -6.22 0.97
N ILE A 148 13.34 -5.93 2.08
CA ILE A 148 12.82 -5.93 3.45
C ILE A 148 13.20 -4.60 4.11
N VAL A 149 12.33 -4.07 4.97
CA VAL A 149 12.66 -2.92 5.85
C VAL A 149 13.42 -3.44 7.09
N PRO A 150 14.69 -3.06 7.31
CA PRO A 150 15.53 -3.62 8.37
C PRO A 150 14.99 -3.41 9.80
N GLU A 151 14.23 -2.33 10.02
CA GLU A 151 13.67 -1.99 11.35
C GLU A 151 12.59 -2.98 11.83
N VAL A 152 12.08 -3.86 10.97
CA VAL A 152 11.11 -4.91 11.35
C VAL A 152 11.81 -6.19 11.87
N ILE A 153 13.15 -6.30 11.78
CA ILE A 153 13.91 -7.52 12.14
C ILE A 153 14.34 -7.55 13.62
N ASN A 154 14.07 -6.52 14.42
CA ASN A 154 14.48 -6.49 15.83
C ASN A 154 13.30 -6.50 16.82
N ILE A 155 12.73 -7.68 17.05
CA ILE A 155 12.17 -8.00 18.37
C ILE A 155 12.55 -9.45 18.69
N TYR A 156 13.42 -9.60 19.69
CA TYR A 156 13.89 -10.86 20.27
C TYR A 156 12.76 -11.66 20.93
#